data_AF-A0A960FWT7-F1
#
_entry.id   AF-A0A960FWT7-F1
#
_cell.length_a   1.000
_cell.length_b   1.000
_cell.length_c   1.000
_cell.angle_alpha   90.00
_cell.angle_beta   90.00
_cell.angle_gamma   90.00
#
_symmetry.space_group_name_H-M   'P 1'
#
loop_
_entity.id
_entity.type
_entity.pdbx_description
1 polymer ?
#
loop_
_entity_poly.entity_id
_entity_poly.type
_entity_poly.pdbx_seq_one_letter_code
_entity_poly.pdbx_strand_id
1 'polypeptide(L)'
;MQPSEAEQIVELLRERRIMAHVHPTGLQTAAIRVVLPGGREAIWDGDAAAGLEAQVLADGMLVGFVPLIAGSEHFDAAQSAQAIATADYGAR
;
A
#
# COMPACT_ATOMS: atom_id res chain seq x y z
N MET A 1 3.97 -0.73 -8.92
CA MET A 1 4.47 -2.12 -8.92
C MET A 1 3.84 -2.96 -10.04
N GLN A 2 4.38 -4.16 -10.29
CA GLN A 2 3.78 -5.13 -11.22
C GLN A 2 2.49 -5.73 -10.65
N PRO A 3 1.44 -6.01 -11.46
CA PRO A 3 0.17 -6.54 -10.96
C PRO A 3 0.28 -7.87 -10.18
N SER A 4 1.11 -8.80 -10.64
CA SER A 4 1.28 -10.10 -9.96
C SER A 4 1.95 -9.97 -8.59
N GLU A 5 2.85 -9.00 -8.44
CA GLU A 5 3.47 -8.67 -7.16
C GLU A 5 2.42 -8.05 -6.20
N ALA A 6 1.60 -7.12 -6.70
CA ALA A 6 0.51 -6.52 -5.93
C ALA A 6 -0.50 -7.58 -5.43
N GLU A 7 -0.85 -8.55 -6.27
CA GLU A 7 -1.71 -9.67 -5.92
C GLU A 7 -1.12 -10.48 -4.76
N GLN A 8 0.15 -10.86 -4.85
CA GLN A 8 0.85 -11.61 -3.81
C GLN A 8 0.90 -10.85 -2.47
N ILE A 9 1.21 -9.55 -2.51
CA ILE A 9 1.23 -8.72 -1.29
C ILE A 9 -0.18 -8.62 -0.68
N VAL A 10 -1.21 -8.44 -1.50
CA VAL A 10 -2.61 -8.37 -1.04
C VAL A 10 -3.05 -9.67 -0.38
N GLU A 11 -2.67 -10.82 -0.91
CA GLU A 11 -2.93 -12.12 -0.29
C GLU A 11 -2.29 -12.21 1.10
N LEU A 12 -1.00 -11.88 1.23
CA LEU A 12 -0.27 -11.88 2.50
C LEU A 12 -0.87 -10.90 3.54
N LEU A 13 -1.37 -9.74 3.10
CA LEU A 13 -2.07 -8.80 3.96
C LEU A 13 -3.41 -9.36 4.45
N ARG A 14 -4.17 -10.02 3.57
CA ARG A 14 -5.46 -10.64 3.91
C ARG A 14 -5.33 -11.80 4.87
N GLU A 15 -4.27 -12.61 4.76
CA GLU A 15 -3.94 -13.65 5.76
C GLU A 15 -3.77 -13.06 7.16
N ARG A 16 -3.30 -11.82 7.26
CA ARG A 16 -3.14 -11.05 8.50
C ARG A 16 -4.41 -10.31 8.92
N ARG A 17 -5.54 -10.55 8.24
CA ARG A 17 -6.84 -9.88 8.43
C ARG A 17 -6.81 -8.37 8.15
N ILE A 18 -5.87 -7.92 7.33
CA ILE A 18 -5.84 -6.54 6.82
C ILE A 18 -6.69 -6.49 5.56
N MET A 19 -7.66 -5.56 5.53
CA MET A 19 -8.53 -5.39 4.37
C MET A 19 -7.77 -4.66 3.26
N ALA A 20 -7.18 -5.44 2.36
CA ALA A 20 -6.39 -4.94 1.23
C ALA A 20 -6.97 -5.37 -0.12
N HIS A 21 -6.75 -4.55 -1.14
CA HIS A 21 -7.16 -4.77 -2.52
C HIS A 21 -6.07 -4.33 -3.49
N VAL A 22 -5.94 -5.04 -4.60
CA VAL A 22 -5.18 -4.52 -5.75
C VAL A 22 -5.94 -3.31 -6.29
N HIS A 23 -5.21 -2.22 -6.53
CA HIS A 23 -5.72 -0.98 -7.12
C HIS A 23 -5.05 -0.78 -8.48
N PRO A 24 -5.76 -1.01 -9.62
CA PRO A 24 -5.18 -0.83 -10.94
C PRO A 24 -4.86 0.66 -11.20
N THR A 25 -3.62 0.97 -11.52
CA THR A 25 -3.16 2.33 -11.88
C THR A 25 -2.88 2.45 -13.39
N GLY A 26 -2.86 1.34 -14.12
CA GLY A 26 -2.65 1.26 -15.55
C GLY A 26 -2.68 -0.18 -16.06
N LEU A 27 -2.36 -0.40 -17.35
CA LEU A 27 -2.39 -1.75 -17.95
C LEU A 27 -1.29 -2.69 -17.43
N GLN A 28 -0.15 -2.15 -17.02
CA GLN A 28 1.01 -2.91 -16.53
C GLN A 28 1.48 -2.45 -15.15
N THR A 29 0.68 -1.63 -14.47
CA THR A 29 1.00 -1.11 -13.14
C THR A 29 -0.19 -1.25 -12.22
N ALA A 30 0.11 -1.63 -10.98
CA ALA A 30 -0.85 -1.68 -9.90
C ALA A 30 -0.27 -0.97 -8.67
N ALA A 31 -1.18 -0.59 -7.79
CA ALA A 31 -0.97 -0.11 -6.43
C ALA A 31 -1.69 -1.05 -5.46
N ILE A 32 -1.44 -0.89 -4.16
CA ILE A 32 -2.16 -1.61 -3.11
C ILE A 32 -3.02 -0.63 -2.33
N ARG A 33 -4.33 -0.89 -2.27
CA ARG A 33 -5.25 -0.16 -1.41
C ARG A 33 -5.47 -0.90 -0.11
N VAL A 34 -5.16 -0.27 1.01
CA VAL A 34 -5.48 -0.74 2.36
C VAL A 34 -6.64 0.08 2.91
N VAL A 35 -7.71 -0.58 3.34
CA VAL A 35 -8.83 0.07 4.03
C VAL A 35 -8.45 0.26 5.49
N LEU A 36 -8.52 1.51 5.95
CA LEU A 36 -8.15 1.92 7.31
C LEU A 36 -9.42 2.21 8.14
N PRO A 37 -9.32 2.19 9.49
CA PRO A 37 -10.42 2.60 10.35
C PRO A 37 -10.90 4.04 10.05
N GLY A 38 -12.20 4.26 10.23
CA GLY A 38 -12.81 5.58 10.05
C GLY A 38 -13.09 5.96 8.59
N GLY A 39 -13.15 4.99 7.67
CA GLY A 39 -13.43 5.23 6.25
C GLY A 39 -12.24 5.78 5.46
N ARG A 40 -11.05 5.76 6.05
CA ARG A 40 -9.80 6.16 5.39
C ARG A 40 -9.26 5.03 4.53
N GLU A 41 -8.41 5.38 3.58
CA GLU A 41 -7.72 4.42 2.71
C GLU A 41 -6.25 4.80 2.56
N ALA A 42 -5.36 3.83 2.48
CA ALA A 42 -3.97 4.03 2.11
C ALA A 42 -3.74 3.45 0.71
N ILE A 43 -3.21 4.26 -0.21
CA ILE A 43 -2.82 3.83 -1.55
C ILE A 43 -1.30 3.76 -1.59
N TRP A 44 -0.77 2.54 -1.65
CA TRP A 44 0.66 2.26 -1.71
C TRP A 44 1.13 2.15 -3.15
N ASP A 45 2.28 2.77 -3.45
CA ASP A 45 2.94 2.72 -4.77
C ASP A 45 2.02 3.19 -5.92
N GLY A 46 1.32 4.31 -5.68
CA GLY A 46 0.38 4.90 -6.63
C GLY A 46 1.01 5.78 -7.72
N ASP A 47 2.28 6.16 -7.56
CA ASP A 47 3.00 7.15 -8.38
C ASP A 47 4.33 6.63 -8.97
N ALA A 48 4.53 5.31 -8.97
CA ALA A 48 5.70 4.64 -9.54
C ALA A 48 7.04 5.10 -8.92
N ALA A 49 7.03 5.40 -7.62
CA ALA A 49 8.24 5.62 -6.85
C ALA A 49 9.20 4.42 -6.95
N ALA A 50 10.51 4.68 -6.89
CA ALA A 50 11.54 3.64 -6.79
C ALA A 50 11.60 3.10 -5.34
N GLY A 51 10.49 2.58 -4.85
CA GLY A 51 10.31 2.06 -3.49
C GLY A 51 8.89 2.25 -2.97
N LEU A 52 8.68 1.89 -1.70
CA LEU A 52 7.39 1.75 -1.07
C LEU A 52 7.03 2.99 -0.25
N GLU A 53 6.00 3.71 -0.68
CA GLU A 53 5.37 4.83 0.01
C GLU A 53 3.85 4.79 -0.14
N ALA A 54 3.12 5.59 0.66
CA ALA A 54 1.66 5.60 0.62
C ALA A 54 1.06 6.99 0.73
N GLN A 55 -0.03 7.22 0.01
CA GLN A 55 -0.93 8.34 0.25
C GLN A 55 -2.11 7.88 1.10
N VAL A 56 -2.48 8.66 2.13
CA VAL A 56 -3.63 8.38 3.00
C VAL A 56 -4.77 9.33 2.63
N LEU A 57 -5.90 8.75 2.26
CA LEU A 57 -7.11 9.44 1.83
C LEU A 57 -8.21 9.31 2.89
N ALA A 58 -9.02 10.37 3.03
CA ALA A 58 -10.29 10.35 3.74
C ALA A 58 -11.35 10.98 2.84
N ASP A 59 -12.44 10.27 2.56
CA ASP A 59 -13.48 10.71 1.62
C ASP A 59 -12.93 11.17 0.25
N GLY A 60 -11.90 10.46 -0.23
CA GLY A 60 -11.20 10.76 -1.48
C GLY A 60 -10.26 11.98 -1.43
N MET A 61 -10.16 12.68 -0.31
CA MET A 61 -9.21 13.79 -0.11
C MET A 61 -7.92 13.31 0.54
N LEU A 62 -6.77 13.79 0.04
CA LEU A 62 -5.46 13.52 0.63
C LEU A 62 -5.35 14.17 2.02
N VAL A 63 -5.12 13.36 3.04
CA VAL A 63 -5.02 13.78 4.45
C VAL A 63 -3.68 13.43 5.11
N GLY A 64 -2.85 12.64 4.45
CA GLY A 64 -1.53 12.26 4.97
C GLY A 64 -0.74 11.38 4.01
N PHE A 65 0.45 10.99 4.44
CA PHE A 65 1.33 10.09 3.70
C PHE A 65 2.12 9.21 4.66
N VAL A 66 2.48 8.02 4.19
CA VAL A 66 3.59 7.24 4.73
C VAL A 66 4.81 7.56 3.86
N PRO A 67 5.89 8.12 4.42
CA PRO A 67 7.06 8.48 3.63
C PRO A 67 7.72 7.24 3.02
N LEU A 68 8.44 7.44 1.91
CA LEU A 68 9.27 6.41 1.29
C LEU A 68 10.11 5.65 2.31
N ILE A 69 9.92 4.34 2.34
CA ILE A 69 10.66 3.43 3.21
C ILE A 69 12.03 3.18 2.58
N ALA A 70 13.11 3.58 3.26
CA ALA A 70 14.47 3.40 2.74
C ALA A 70 14.82 1.92 2.51
N GLY A 71 15.39 1.60 1.35
CA GLY A 71 15.78 0.24 0.96
C GLY A 71 14.62 -0.64 0.47
N SER A 72 13.40 -0.10 0.42
CA SER A 72 12.22 -0.85 -0.01
C SER A 72 12.18 -1.15 -1.51
N GLU A 73 13.04 -0.52 -2.31
CA GLU A 73 13.27 -0.87 -3.71
C GLU A 73 13.80 -2.30 -3.90
N HIS A 74 14.23 -2.94 -2.82
CA HIS A 74 14.75 -4.30 -2.78
C HIS A 74 13.86 -5.26 -1.98
N PHE A 75 12.69 -4.82 -1.52
CA PHE A 75 11.79 -5.68 -0.77
C PHE A 75 11.14 -6.73 -1.68
N ASP A 76 11.05 -7.95 -1.17
CA ASP A 76 10.14 -8.94 -1.72
C ASP A 76 8.68 -8.70 -1.25
N ALA A 77 7.75 -9.51 -1.76
CA ALA A 77 6.34 -9.37 -1.41
C ALA A 77 6.06 -9.54 0.10
N ALA A 78 6.84 -10.37 0.81
CA ALA A 78 6.64 -10.62 2.23
C ALA A 78 7.16 -9.45 3.09
N GLN A 79 8.30 -8.87 2.71
CA GLN A 79 8.86 -7.67 3.31
C GLN A 79 7.96 -6.46 3.06
N SER A 80 7.45 -6.30 1.83
CA SER A 80 6.48 -5.27 1.47
C SER A 80 5.18 -5.42 2.27
N ALA A 81 4.61 -6.63 2.36
CA ALA A 81 3.43 -6.88 3.18
C ALA A 81 3.67 -6.57 4.67
N GLN A 82 4.86 -6.88 5.20
CA GLN A 82 5.23 -6.56 6.57
C GLN A 82 5.36 -5.06 6.82
N ALA A 83 6.00 -4.33 5.90
CA ALA A 83 6.10 -2.89 5.97
C ALA A 83 4.73 -2.22 5.93
N ILE A 84 3.86 -2.61 4.99
CA ILE A 84 2.49 -2.11 4.88
C ILE A 84 1.68 -2.40 6.15
N ALA A 85 1.80 -3.62 6.70
CA ALA A 85 1.05 -4.02 7.88
C ALA A 85 1.43 -3.27 9.15
N THR A 86 2.66 -2.76 9.23
CA THR A 86 3.22 -2.10 10.43
C THR A 86 3.40 -0.60 10.28
N ALA A 87 3.07 -0.05 9.11
CA ALA A 87 3.16 1.38 8.84
C ALA A 87 2.26 2.19 9.77
N ASP A 88 2.76 3.35 10.18
CA ASP A 88 1.95 4.36 10.86
C ASP A 88 1.19 5.19 9.84
N TYR A 89 -0.13 4.98 9.78
CA TYR A 89 -1.05 5.72 8.91
C TYR A 89 -1.54 7.04 9.54
N GLY A 90 -0.91 7.52 10.61
CA GLY A 90 -1.27 8.75 11.29
C GLY A 90 -2.66 8.65 11.92
N ALA A 91 -2.85 7.71 12.85
CA ALA A 91 -4.10 7.59 13.59
C ALA A 91 -4.41 8.91 14.34
N ARG A 92 -5.48 9.58 13.92
CA ARG A 92 -6.17 10.62 14.69
C ARG A 92 -7.65 10.30 14.70
#